data_AF-A0A4V2BJA2-F1
#
_entry.id   AF-A0A4V2BJA2-F1
#
_cell.length_a   1.000
_cell.length_b   1.000
_cell.length_c   1.000
_cell.angle_alpha   90.00
_cell.angle_beta   90.00
_cell.angle_gamma   90.00
#
_symmetry.space_group_name_H-M   'P 1'
#
loop_
_entity.id
_entity.type
_entity.pdbx_description
1 polymer ?
#
loop_
_entity_poly.entity_id
_entity_poly.type
_entity_poly.pdbx_seq_one_letter_code
_entity_poly.pdbx_strand_id
1 'polypeptide(L)'
;RAIRLAAKLGFDIDPASAEPIARLAPLLSESAPARLFEELLKLFLSGNAVASFEGLERFGLLPAILPETAAALASNRSGALRGMLLEGLRGTDTRVANEEPVSPAFLFALLLWPAYCRALIGLQAQGMNAEEAQRRAADRVTLHQLGTVALPRRFSLPMQEIWLLQSRFSSRQRKRVTRLLAHPRFRAAYDFLLLRLTASSEHAEDVEFWREAQTQSNEELSAALGVAPPRDAFADDDAAPPKRRRRRRRPDTSPAPAAE
;
A
#
# COMPACT_ATOMS: atom_id res chain seq x y z
N ARG A 1 -24.68 3.82 6.09
CA ARG A 1 -25.60 2.66 6.23
C ARG A 1 -26.61 2.57 5.09
N ALA A 2 -27.40 3.61 4.81
CA ALA A 2 -28.34 3.61 3.66
C ALA A 2 -27.65 3.20 2.35
N ILE A 3 -26.51 3.81 2.03
CA ILE A 3 -25.67 3.44 0.86
C ILE A 3 -25.29 1.96 0.85
N ARG A 4 -24.89 1.39 1.99
CA ARG A 4 -24.56 -0.04 2.11
C ARG A 4 -25.76 -0.94 1.80
N LEU A 5 -26.94 -0.56 2.29
CA LEU A 5 -28.17 -1.32 2.06
C LEU A 5 -28.62 -1.22 0.60
N ALA A 6 -28.57 -0.02 0.02
CA ALA A 6 -28.82 0.22 -1.39
C ALA A 6 -27.89 -0.63 -2.28
N ALA A 7 -26.59 -0.59 -2.01
CA ALA A 7 -25.58 -1.39 -2.71
C ALA A 7 -25.84 -2.90 -2.59
N LYS A 8 -26.17 -3.38 -1.39
CA LYS A 8 -26.40 -4.81 -1.13
C LYS A 8 -27.69 -5.34 -1.76
N LEU A 9 -28.76 -4.55 -1.77
CA LEU A 9 -30.09 -4.99 -2.20
C LEU A 9 -30.41 -4.59 -3.65
N GLY A 10 -29.59 -3.76 -4.27
CA GLY A 10 -29.83 -3.26 -5.63
C GLY A 10 -31.01 -2.28 -5.73
N PHE A 11 -31.30 -1.54 -4.66
CA PHE A 11 -32.36 -0.54 -4.64
C PHE A 11 -31.80 0.89 -4.62
N ASP A 12 -32.56 1.81 -5.20
CA ASP A 12 -32.28 3.24 -5.08
C ASP A 12 -32.74 3.80 -3.74
N ILE A 13 -32.01 4.81 -3.25
CA ILE A 13 -32.41 5.57 -2.06
C ILE A 13 -33.48 6.57 -2.51
N ASP A 14 -34.60 6.60 -1.81
CA ASP A 14 -35.67 7.58 -2.03
C ASP A 14 -35.10 9.01 -2.14
N PRO A 15 -35.51 9.84 -3.13
CA PRO A 15 -34.94 11.15 -3.36
C PRO A 15 -34.96 12.09 -2.14
N ALA A 16 -36.05 12.08 -1.34
CA ALA A 16 -36.14 12.93 -0.15
C ALA A 16 -35.18 12.46 0.95
N SER A 17 -34.88 11.17 1.01
CA SER A 17 -33.87 10.60 1.90
C SER A 17 -32.43 10.81 1.40
N ALA A 18 -32.24 10.84 0.08
CA ALA A 18 -30.94 11.00 -0.57
C ALA A 18 -30.41 12.44 -0.53
N GLU A 19 -31.29 13.42 -0.75
CA GLU A 19 -30.96 14.85 -0.83
C GLU A 19 -30.10 15.37 0.35
N PRO A 20 -30.44 15.10 1.63
CA PRO A 20 -29.66 15.65 2.74
C PRO A 20 -28.31 14.97 2.95
N ILE A 21 -28.05 13.79 2.36
CA ILE A 21 -26.85 12.98 2.67
C ILE A 21 -25.56 13.76 2.42
N ALA A 22 -25.45 14.41 1.26
CA ALA A 22 -24.24 15.16 0.90
C ALA A 22 -24.04 16.39 1.82
N ARG A 23 -25.11 17.10 2.16
CA ARG A 23 -25.05 18.27 3.05
C ARG A 23 -24.67 17.90 4.48
N LEU A 24 -25.13 16.73 4.95
CA LEU A 24 -24.88 16.23 6.30
C LEU A 24 -23.61 15.37 6.40
N ALA A 25 -22.91 15.12 5.29
CA ALA A 25 -21.66 14.35 5.27
C ALA A 25 -20.62 14.81 6.30
N PRO A 26 -20.43 16.12 6.57
CA PRO A 26 -19.48 16.58 7.59
C PRO A 26 -19.77 16.06 9.00
N LEU A 27 -21.03 15.74 9.34
CA LEU A 27 -21.39 15.19 10.65
C LEU A 27 -20.75 13.82 10.93
N LEU A 28 -20.20 13.15 9.91
CA LEU A 28 -19.41 11.94 10.10
C LEU A 28 -18.16 12.19 10.95
N SER A 29 -17.60 13.40 10.98
CA SER A 29 -16.46 13.72 11.85
C SER A 29 -16.80 13.69 13.34
N GLU A 30 -18.08 13.80 13.70
CA GLU A 30 -18.56 13.66 15.09
C GLU A 30 -18.70 12.19 15.52
N SER A 31 -18.65 11.26 14.56
CA SER A 31 -18.69 9.83 14.86
C SER A 31 -17.34 9.33 15.34
N ALA A 32 -17.35 8.42 16.33
CA ALA A 32 -16.12 7.78 16.80
C ALA A 32 -15.34 7.13 15.63
N PRO A 33 -14.03 7.39 15.46
CA PRO A 33 -13.25 6.85 14.34
C PRO A 33 -13.26 5.32 14.23
N ALA A 34 -13.39 4.61 15.36
CA ALA A 34 -13.55 3.14 15.38
C ALA A 34 -14.88 2.68 14.77
N ARG A 35 -15.96 3.45 14.95
CA ARG A 35 -17.26 3.14 14.34
C ARG A 35 -17.21 3.32 12.83
N LEU A 36 -16.52 4.35 12.34
CA LEU A 36 -16.31 4.56 10.91
C LEU A 36 -15.48 3.42 10.30
N PHE A 37 -14.47 2.92 11.02
CA PHE A 37 -13.69 1.76 10.60
C PHE A 37 -14.57 0.51 10.42
N GLU A 38 -15.40 0.19 11.41
CA GLU A 38 -16.32 -0.95 11.34
C GLU A 38 -17.34 -0.82 10.20
N GLU A 39 -17.86 0.38 9.95
CA GLU A 39 -18.78 0.62 8.82
C GLU A 39 -18.07 0.51 7.46
N LEU A 40 -16.79 0.92 7.35
CA LEU A 40 -15.99 0.71 6.14
C LEU A 40 -15.77 -0.77 5.85
N LEU A 41 -15.44 -1.58 6.84
CA LEU A 41 -15.33 -3.03 6.65
C LEU A 41 -16.66 -3.62 6.16
N LYS A 42 -17.79 -3.20 6.76
CA LYS A 42 -19.11 -3.67 6.33
C LYS A 42 -19.49 -3.21 4.92
N LEU A 43 -19.07 -2.01 4.51
CA LEU A 43 -19.31 -1.49 3.16
C LEU A 43 -18.56 -2.32 2.12
N PHE A 44 -17.28 -2.57 2.35
CA PHE A 44 -16.39 -3.10 1.32
C PHE A 44 -16.14 -4.60 1.38
N LEU A 45 -16.36 -5.26 2.53
CA LEU A 45 -16.12 -6.70 2.70
C LEU A 45 -17.42 -7.51 2.74
N SER A 46 -18.51 -6.96 2.18
CA SER A 46 -19.83 -7.63 2.11
C SER A 46 -20.25 -8.03 0.69
N GLY A 47 -19.30 -8.08 -0.25
CA GLY A 47 -19.53 -8.51 -1.63
C GLY A 47 -20.24 -7.48 -2.52
N ASN A 48 -20.27 -6.22 -2.10
CA ASN A 48 -20.89 -5.10 -2.83
C ASN A 48 -20.02 -3.83 -2.75
N ALA A 49 -18.70 -4.03 -2.79
CA ALA A 49 -17.65 -3.04 -2.64
C ALA A 49 -17.68 -2.00 -3.75
N VAL A 50 -17.84 -2.42 -5.01
CA VAL A 50 -17.93 -1.50 -6.16
C VAL A 50 -19.14 -0.58 -6.01
N ALA A 51 -20.34 -1.16 -5.83
CA ALA A 51 -21.57 -0.40 -5.67
C ALA A 51 -21.52 0.51 -4.43
N SER A 52 -20.90 0.05 -3.34
CA SER A 52 -20.68 0.88 -2.14
C SER A 52 -19.76 2.07 -2.42
N PHE A 53 -18.66 1.87 -3.15
CA PHE A 53 -17.74 2.95 -3.53
C PHE A 53 -18.43 4.01 -4.38
N GLU A 54 -19.11 3.59 -5.45
CA GLU A 54 -19.83 4.48 -6.35
C GLU A 54 -20.96 5.20 -5.64
N GLY A 55 -21.61 4.55 -4.68
CA GLY A 55 -22.57 5.19 -3.78
C GLY A 55 -21.94 6.28 -2.91
N LEU A 56 -20.77 6.02 -2.30
CA LEU A 56 -20.05 7.04 -1.52
C LEU A 56 -19.66 8.25 -2.37
N GLU A 57 -19.26 8.04 -3.63
CA GLU A 57 -19.01 9.11 -4.59
C GLU A 57 -20.29 9.89 -4.91
N ARG A 58 -21.34 9.18 -5.34
CA ARG A 58 -22.63 9.76 -5.77
C ARG A 58 -23.29 10.60 -4.68
N PHE A 59 -23.24 10.16 -3.43
CA PHE A 59 -23.86 10.84 -2.31
C PHE A 59 -22.91 11.75 -1.52
N GLY A 60 -21.70 12.03 -2.05
CA GLY A 60 -20.78 13.00 -1.48
C GLY A 60 -20.17 12.61 -0.13
N LEU A 61 -20.17 11.32 0.22
CA LEU A 61 -19.59 10.83 1.48
C LEU A 61 -18.10 10.49 1.38
N LEU A 62 -17.57 10.28 0.17
CA LEU A 62 -16.17 9.91 -0.01
C LEU A 62 -15.19 10.93 0.63
N PRO A 63 -15.34 12.26 0.45
CA PRO A 63 -14.44 13.24 1.08
C PRO A 63 -14.50 13.25 2.60
N ALA A 64 -15.63 12.86 3.20
CA ALA A 64 -15.79 12.82 4.65
C ALA A 64 -15.11 11.61 5.30
N ILE A 65 -14.95 10.49 4.56
CA ILE A 65 -14.41 9.23 5.11
C ILE A 65 -12.98 8.94 4.61
N LEU A 66 -12.68 9.29 3.36
CA LEU A 66 -11.39 9.08 2.70
C LEU A 66 -10.92 10.40 2.04
N PRO A 67 -10.65 11.47 2.82
CA PRO A 67 -10.43 12.82 2.30
C PRO A 67 -9.27 12.92 1.30
N GLU A 68 -8.12 12.32 1.61
CA GLU A 68 -6.95 12.36 0.74
C GLU A 68 -7.16 11.55 -0.54
N THR A 69 -7.91 10.44 -0.47
CA THR A 69 -8.28 9.66 -1.65
C THR A 69 -9.24 10.46 -2.53
N ALA A 70 -10.26 11.09 -1.96
CA ALA A 70 -11.20 11.93 -2.71
C ALA A 70 -10.47 13.07 -3.44
N ALA A 71 -9.54 13.75 -2.77
CA ALA A 71 -8.72 14.80 -3.38
C ALA A 71 -7.80 14.26 -4.49
N ALA A 72 -7.22 13.07 -4.29
CA ALA A 72 -6.40 12.43 -5.31
C ALA A 72 -7.20 11.99 -6.54
N LEU A 73 -8.40 11.46 -6.36
CA LEU A 73 -9.28 11.07 -7.48
C LEU A 73 -9.77 12.30 -8.25
N ALA A 74 -10.16 13.38 -7.56
CA ALA A 74 -10.58 14.62 -8.19
C ALA A 74 -9.47 15.29 -9.02
N SER A 75 -8.21 15.11 -8.64
CA SER A 75 -7.05 15.64 -9.39
C SER A 75 -6.52 14.70 -10.48
N ASN A 76 -6.94 13.43 -10.49
CA ASN A 76 -6.50 12.43 -11.46
C ASN A 76 -7.34 12.46 -12.75
N ARG A 77 -7.04 13.39 -13.66
CA ARG A 77 -7.80 13.59 -14.92
C ARG A 77 -7.89 12.35 -15.82
N SER A 78 -6.91 11.44 -15.77
CA SER A 78 -6.95 10.21 -16.58
C SER A 78 -7.96 9.18 -16.09
N GLY A 79 -8.44 9.29 -14.84
CA GLY A 79 -9.29 8.28 -14.21
C GLY A 79 -8.59 6.95 -13.91
N ALA A 80 -7.30 6.81 -14.22
CA ALA A 80 -6.54 5.58 -14.07
C ALA A 80 -6.51 5.07 -12.63
N LEU A 81 -6.37 5.97 -11.65
CA LEU A 81 -6.38 5.62 -10.23
C LEU A 81 -7.77 5.15 -9.77
N ARG A 82 -8.84 5.77 -10.30
CA ARG A 82 -10.22 5.33 -10.05
C ARG A 82 -10.47 3.95 -10.66
N GLY A 83 -10.04 3.74 -11.90
CA GLY A 83 -10.17 2.46 -12.62
C GLY A 83 -9.49 1.31 -11.89
N MET A 84 -8.22 1.50 -11.47
CA MET A 84 -7.50 0.51 -10.66
C MET A 84 -8.20 0.21 -9.33
N LEU A 85 -8.67 1.24 -8.62
CA LEU A 85 -9.38 1.07 -7.36
C LEU A 85 -10.64 0.22 -7.57
N LEU A 86 -11.46 0.56 -8.57
CA LEU A 86 -12.69 -0.17 -8.89
C LEU A 86 -12.41 -1.63 -9.29
N GLU A 87 -11.35 -1.88 -10.05
CA GLU A 87 -10.93 -3.24 -10.40
C GLU A 87 -10.54 -4.05 -9.15
N GLY A 88 -9.78 -3.45 -8.23
CA GLY A 88 -9.46 -4.10 -6.94
C GLY A 88 -10.70 -4.37 -6.08
N LEU A 89 -11.68 -3.48 -6.08
CA LEU A 89 -12.96 -3.70 -5.38
C LEU A 89 -13.80 -4.79 -6.06
N ARG A 90 -13.81 -4.86 -7.39
CA ARG A 90 -14.46 -5.96 -8.14
C ARG A 90 -13.83 -7.31 -7.81
N GLY A 91 -12.51 -7.36 -7.70
CA GLY A 91 -11.80 -8.53 -7.19
C GLY A 91 -12.23 -8.89 -5.76
N THR A 92 -12.39 -7.89 -4.89
CA THR A 92 -12.90 -8.11 -3.52
C THR A 92 -14.31 -8.69 -3.52
N ASP A 93 -15.20 -8.19 -4.37
CA ASP A 93 -16.57 -8.68 -4.51
C ASP A 93 -16.61 -10.13 -4.99
N THR A 94 -15.80 -10.46 -6.00
CA THR A 94 -15.66 -11.83 -6.52
C THR A 94 -15.19 -12.79 -5.43
N ARG A 95 -14.22 -12.38 -4.61
CA ARG A 95 -13.70 -13.21 -3.51
C ARG A 95 -14.75 -13.46 -2.43
N VAL A 96 -15.52 -12.44 -2.04
CA VAL A 96 -16.62 -12.63 -1.09
C VAL A 96 -17.68 -13.57 -1.66
N ALA A 97 -18.03 -13.44 -2.93
CA ALA A 97 -19.00 -14.32 -3.60
C ALA A 97 -18.53 -15.79 -3.65
N ASN A 98 -17.23 -16.01 -3.77
CA ASN A 98 -16.61 -17.34 -3.75
C ASN A 98 -16.30 -17.85 -2.32
N GLU A 99 -16.76 -17.17 -1.27
CA GLU A 99 -16.46 -17.49 0.13
C GLU A 99 -14.95 -17.50 0.46
N GLU A 100 -14.15 -16.77 -0.33
CA GLU A 100 -12.72 -16.63 -0.11
C GLU A 100 -12.40 -15.56 0.96
N PRO A 101 -11.30 -15.74 1.71
CA PRO A 101 -10.88 -14.77 2.71
C PRO A 101 -10.42 -13.45 2.06
N VAL A 102 -11.05 -12.35 2.48
CA VAL A 102 -10.67 -10.99 2.11
C VAL A 102 -9.84 -10.32 3.21
N SER A 103 -8.81 -9.56 2.81
CA SER A 103 -7.88 -8.93 3.74
C SER A 103 -8.20 -7.44 3.96
N PRO A 104 -8.46 -6.98 5.20
CA PRO A 104 -8.60 -5.57 5.49
C PRO A 104 -7.36 -4.75 5.10
N ALA A 105 -6.16 -5.28 5.29
CA ALA A 105 -4.93 -4.57 4.92
C ALA A 105 -4.84 -4.32 3.40
N PHE A 106 -5.24 -5.30 2.59
CA PHE A 106 -5.28 -5.14 1.13
C PHE A 106 -6.37 -4.16 0.70
N LEU A 107 -7.55 -4.22 1.33
CA LEU A 107 -8.62 -3.24 1.08
C LEU A 107 -8.13 -1.81 1.33
N PHE A 108 -7.52 -1.52 2.48
CA PHE A 108 -7.00 -0.18 2.75
C PHE A 108 -5.83 0.19 1.84
N ALA A 109 -5.03 -0.79 1.39
CA ALA A 109 -4.00 -0.55 0.39
C ALA A 109 -4.59 -0.06 -0.93
N LEU A 110 -5.76 -0.57 -1.34
CA LEU A 110 -6.51 -0.11 -2.51
C LEU A 110 -7.15 1.25 -2.29
N LEU A 111 -7.93 1.40 -1.21
CA LEU A 111 -8.70 2.62 -0.92
C LEU A 111 -7.79 3.85 -0.76
N LEU A 112 -6.60 3.69 -0.19
CA LEU A 112 -5.65 4.78 0.05
C LEU A 112 -4.57 4.89 -1.03
N TRP A 113 -4.57 4.02 -2.05
CA TRP A 113 -3.59 4.07 -3.14
C TRP A 113 -3.58 5.41 -3.88
N PRO A 114 -4.74 6.01 -4.25
CA PRO A 114 -4.72 7.30 -4.93
C PRO A 114 -4.06 8.40 -4.09
N ALA A 115 -4.36 8.42 -2.79
CA ALA A 115 -3.74 9.33 -1.83
C ALA A 115 -2.22 9.13 -1.76
N TYR A 116 -1.77 7.88 -1.70
CA TYR A 116 -0.35 7.53 -1.70
C TYR A 116 0.36 8.03 -2.96
N CYS A 117 -0.18 7.77 -4.15
CA CYS A 117 0.39 8.25 -5.41
C CYS A 117 0.53 9.78 -5.43
N ARG A 118 -0.53 10.50 -5.03
CA ARG A 118 -0.51 11.96 -4.97
C ARG A 118 0.55 12.49 -4.00
N ALA A 119 0.64 11.90 -2.81
CA ALA A 119 1.64 12.27 -1.82
C ALA A 119 3.07 11.98 -2.31
N LEU A 120 3.30 10.82 -2.93
CA LEU A 120 4.59 10.40 -3.46
C LEU A 120 5.08 11.35 -4.57
N ILE A 121 4.23 11.65 -5.55
CA ILE A 121 4.56 12.58 -6.65
C ILE A 121 4.94 13.96 -6.08
N GLY A 122 4.17 14.45 -5.09
CA GLY A 122 4.46 15.72 -4.44
C GLY A 122 5.81 15.75 -3.71
N LEU A 123 6.19 14.66 -3.04
CA LEU A 123 7.48 14.54 -2.36
C LEU A 123 8.65 14.39 -3.33
N GLN A 124 8.47 13.64 -4.41
CA GLN A 124 9.48 13.49 -5.47
C GLN A 124 9.72 14.81 -6.21
N ALA A 125 8.67 15.59 -6.47
CA ALA A 125 8.79 16.93 -7.06
C ALA A 125 9.59 17.91 -6.18
N GLN A 126 9.71 17.64 -4.88
CA GLN A 126 10.55 18.41 -3.95
C GLN A 126 12.03 17.94 -3.94
N GLY A 127 12.41 17.00 -4.82
CA GLY A 127 13.77 16.47 -4.90
C GLY A 127 14.13 15.44 -3.83
N MET A 128 13.14 14.91 -3.10
CA MET A 128 13.37 13.88 -2.09
C MET A 128 13.85 12.57 -2.72
N ASN A 129 14.76 11.87 -2.04
CA ASN A 129 15.21 10.54 -2.48
C ASN A 129 14.01 9.58 -2.63
N ALA A 130 14.01 8.74 -3.67
CA ALA A 130 12.89 7.87 -3.99
C ALA A 130 12.47 6.93 -2.84
N GLU A 131 13.41 6.29 -2.14
CA GLU A 131 13.07 5.38 -1.04
C GLU A 131 12.52 6.13 0.18
N GLU A 132 13.08 7.32 0.46
CA GLU A 132 12.60 8.18 1.55
C GLU A 132 11.22 8.74 1.24
N ALA A 133 10.99 9.20 0.01
CA ALA A 133 9.72 9.71 -0.46
C ALA A 133 8.62 8.64 -0.37
N GLN A 134 8.92 7.39 -0.72
CA GLN A 134 7.99 6.27 -0.59
C GLN A 134 7.56 6.02 0.86
N ARG A 135 8.51 5.95 1.79
CA ARG A 135 8.21 5.76 3.23
C ARG A 135 7.42 6.92 3.79
N ARG A 136 7.86 8.15 3.50
CA ARG A 136 7.21 9.37 3.99
C ARG A 136 5.81 9.57 3.41
N ALA A 137 5.57 9.20 2.15
CA ALA A 137 4.23 9.19 1.56
C ALA A 137 3.31 8.20 2.28
N ALA A 138 3.78 6.96 2.49
CA ALA A 138 3.04 5.92 3.18
C ALA A 138 2.66 6.33 4.62
N ASP A 139 3.61 6.89 5.37
CA ASP A 139 3.39 7.40 6.72
C ASP A 139 2.40 8.57 6.73
N ARG A 140 2.60 9.56 5.86
CA ARG A 140 1.73 10.75 5.79
C ARG A 140 0.28 10.38 5.50
N VAL A 141 0.04 9.55 4.49
CA VAL A 141 -1.33 9.12 4.13
C VAL A 141 -1.96 8.33 5.27
N THR A 142 -1.20 7.44 5.90
CA THR A 142 -1.69 6.67 7.06
C THR A 142 -2.05 7.58 8.23
N LEU A 143 -1.17 8.53 8.59
CA LEU A 143 -1.39 9.47 9.70
C LEU A 143 -2.59 10.38 9.45
N HIS A 144 -2.75 10.90 8.23
CA HIS A 144 -3.92 11.72 7.88
C HIS A 144 -5.21 10.90 7.98
N GLN A 145 -5.20 9.65 7.49
CA GLN A 145 -6.38 8.78 7.57
C GLN A 145 -6.77 8.45 9.01
N LEU A 146 -5.81 8.33 9.93
CA LEU A 146 -6.07 8.11 11.36
C LEU A 146 -6.87 9.23 12.02
N GLY A 147 -6.82 10.46 11.47
CA GLY A 147 -7.63 11.57 11.94
C GLY A 147 -9.13 11.41 11.65
N THR A 148 -9.49 10.55 10.69
CA THR A 148 -10.89 10.31 10.29
C THR A 148 -11.36 8.92 10.71
N VAL A 149 -10.54 7.89 10.51
CA VAL A 149 -10.89 6.48 10.72
C VAL A 149 -9.80 5.82 11.55
N ALA A 150 -10.18 5.16 12.64
CA ALA A 150 -9.21 4.41 13.44
C ALA A 150 -8.77 3.17 12.66
N LEU A 151 -7.58 3.22 12.07
CA LEU A 151 -6.96 2.12 11.33
C LEU A 151 -5.93 1.41 12.24
N PRO A 152 -6.24 0.22 12.78
CA PRO A 152 -5.31 -0.52 13.64
C PRO A 152 -3.98 -0.83 12.95
N ARG A 153 -2.88 -0.80 13.71
CA ARG A 153 -1.52 -1.09 13.20
C ARG A 153 -1.38 -2.46 12.53
N ARG A 154 -2.13 -3.46 13.00
CA ARG A 154 -2.19 -4.79 12.37
C ARG A 154 -2.68 -4.78 10.92
N PHE A 155 -3.34 -3.70 10.48
CA PHE A 155 -3.79 -3.51 9.11
C PHE A 155 -2.97 -2.43 8.39
N SER A 156 -2.61 -1.33 9.08
CA SER A 156 -1.83 -0.26 8.45
C SER A 156 -0.41 -0.68 8.10
N LEU A 157 0.27 -1.48 8.94
CA LEU A 157 1.65 -1.91 8.65
C LEU A 157 1.71 -2.82 7.41
N PRO A 158 0.89 -3.89 7.30
CA PRO A 158 0.90 -4.70 6.08
C PRO A 158 0.43 -3.95 4.83
N MET A 159 -0.48 -2.99 4.98
CA MET A 159 -0.89 -2.09 3.90
C MET A 159 0.30 -1.29 3.35
N GLN A 160 1.07 -0.65 4.23
CA GLN A 160 2.26 0.10 3.81
C GLN A 160 3.32 -0.81 3.20
N GLU A 161 3.52 -2.02 3.74
CA GLU A 161 4.43 -3.02 3.17
C GLU A 161 4.05 -3.35 1.72
N ILE A 162 2.76 -3.54 1.41
CA ILE A 162 2.28 -3.78 0.04
C ILE A 162 2.74 -2.65 -0.91
N TRP A 163 2.62 -1.39 -0.49
CA TRP A 163 3.07 -0.23 -1.28
C TRP A 163 4.58 -0.19 -1.42
N LEU A 164 5.34 -0.39 -0.34
CA LEU A 164 6.80 -0.31 -0.36
C LEU A 164 7.46 -1.44 -1.16
N LEU A 165 6.79 -2.57 -1.31
CA LEU A 165 7.25 -3.67 -2.17
C LEU A 165 7.09 -3.35 -3.66
N GLN A 166 6.23 -2.40 -4.03
CA GLN A 166 5.95 -2.06 -5.44
C GLN A 166 7.21 -1.65 -6.22
N SER A 167 8.13 -0.90 -5.59
CA SER A 167 9.39 -0.48 -6.22
C SER A 167 10.43 -1.58 -6.31
N ARG A 168 10.22 -2.71 -5.61
CA ARG A 168 11.14 -3.85 -5.60
C ARG A 168 10.91 -4.80 -6.77
N PHE A 169 9.73 -4.77 -7.40
CA PHE A 169 9.40 -5.65 -8.53
C PHE A 169 10.22 -5.36 -9.80
N SER A 170 10.72 -4.15 -9.99
CA SER A 170 11.57 -3.84 -11.17
C SER A 170 13.02 -4.35 -11.04
N SER A 171 13.39 -4.93 -9.89
CA SER A 171 14.75 -5.44 -9.67
C SER A 171 14.91 -6.89 -10.17
N ARG A 172 15.80 -7.10 -11.14
CA ARG A 172 16.15 -8.44 -11.66
C ARG A 172 17.36 -9.11 -10.97
N GLN A 173 17.91 -8.52 -9.90
CA GLN A 173 19.06 -9.13 -9.21
C GLN A 173 18.64 -10.37 -8.41
N ARG A 174 19.29 -11.52 -8.63
CA ARG A 174 18.97 -12.81 -7.97
C ARG A 174 18.73 -12.71 -6.46
N LYS A 175 19.70 -12.17 -5.70
CA LYS A 175 19.58 -12.03 -4.23
C LYS A 175 18.40 -11.16 -3.78
N ARG A 176 17.89 -10.28 -4.64
CA ARG A 176 16.71 -9.46 -4.37
C ARG A 176 15.45 -10.21 -4.78
N VAL A 177 15.48 -10.93 -5.91
CA VAL A 177 14.38 -11.77 -6.38
C VAL A 177 14.03 -12.85 -5.36
N THR A 178 15.00 -13.68 -4.96
CA THR A 178 14.78 -14.76 -3.98
C THR A 178 14.24 -14.23 -2.64
N ARG A 179 14.74 -13.06 -2.20
CA ARG A 179 14.29 -12.43 -0.95
C ARG A 179 12.87 -11.90 -1.05
N LEU A 180 12.49 -11.36 -2.20
CA LEU A 180 11.15 -10.84 -2.42
C LEU A 180 10.14 -12.00 -2.55
N LEU A 181 10.48 -13.09 -3.24
CA LEU A 181 9.65 -14.31 -3.28
C LEU A 181 9.37 -14.87 -1.88
N ALA A 182 10.37 -14.86 -1.00
CA ALA A 182 10.23 -15.35 0.38
C ALA A 182 9.50 -14.37 1.33
N HIS A 183 9.14 -13.16 0.86
CA HIS A 183 8.53 -12.16 1.72
C HIS A 183 7.08 -12.56 2.10
N PRO A 184 6.65 -12.46 3.37
CA PRO A 184 5.30 -12.89 3.80
C PRO A 184 4.15 -12.19 3.07
N ARG A 185 4.42 -10.99 2.53
CA ARG A 185 3.46 -10.18 1.77
C ARG A 185 3.67 -10.20 0.26
N PHE A 186 4.53 -11.08 -0.24
CA PHE A 186 4.80 -11.19 -1.68
C PHE A 186 3.50 -11.36 -2.48
N ARG A 187 2.65 -12.32 -2.10
CA ARG A 187 1.41 -12.60 -2.83
C ARG A 187 0.51 -11.37 -2.93
N ALA A 188 0.23 -10.72 -1.80
CA ALA A 188 -0.58 -9.50 -1.78
C ALA A 188 0.08 -8.37 -2.59
N ALA A 189 1.40 -8.21 -2.52
CA ALA A 189 2.11 -7.18 -3.28
C ALA A 189 2.12 -7.47 -4.80
N TYR A 190 2.18 -8.73 -5.20
CA TYR A 190 2.09 -9.16 -6.60
C TYR A 190 0.67 -9.01 -7.15
N ASP A 191 -0.36 -9.40 -6.38
CA ASP A 191 -1.75 -9.14 -6.74
C ASP A 191 -2.02 -7.63 -6.90
N PHE A 192 -1.38 -6.80 -6.06
CA PHE A 192 -1.44 -5.35 -6.20
C PHE A 192 -0.70 -4.85 -7.45
N LEU A 193 0.43 -5.46 -7.82
CA LEU A 193 1.15 -5.14 -9.05
C LEU A 193 0.30 -5.46 -10.30
N LEU A 194 -0.40 -6.60 -10.29
CA LEU A 194 -1.35 -6.96 -11.35
C LEU A 194 -2.43 -5.89 -11.52
N LEU A 195 -3.01 -5.40 -10.42
CA LEU A 195 -4.01 -4.32 -10.47
C LEU A 195 -3.47 -3.01 -11.06
N ARG A 196 -2.16 -2.73 -10.89
CA ARG A 196 -1.55 -1.53 -11.48
C ARG A 196 -1.53 -1.56 -13.00
N LEU A 197 -1.65 -2.74 -13.63
CA LEU A 197 -1.79 -2.86 -15.09
C LEU A 197 -3.07 -2.22 -15.62
N THR A 198 -4.13 -2.16 -14.80
CA THR A 198 -5.38 -1.48 -15.14
C THR A 198 -5.19 0.04 -15.28
N ALA A 199 -4.22 0.60 -14.55
CA ALA A 199 -3.90 2.03 -14.61
C ALA A 199 -2.80 2.36 -15.63
N SER A 200 -1.83 1.46 -15.86
CA SER A 200 -0.69 1.67 -16.76
C SER A 200 -0.08 0.34 -17.21
N SER A 201 0.25 0.22 -18.49
CA SER A 201 0.96 -0.95 -19.05
C SER A 201 2.44 -0.99 -18.70
N GLU A 202 2.99 0.02 -18.01
CA GLU A 202 4.42 0.12 -17.65
C GLU A 202 4.94 -1.09 -16.86
N HIS A 203 4.06 -1.79 -16.13
CA HIS A 203 4.46 -2.92 -15.30
C HIS A 203 4.27 -4.29 -15.96
N ALA A 204 3.94 -4.37 -17.25
CA ALA A 204 3.63 -5.63 -17.93
C ALA A 204 4.82 -6.61 -17.90
N GLU A 205 6.02 -6.12 -18.22
CA GLU A 205 7.25 -6.93 -18.18
C GLU A 205 7.63 -7.34 -16.76
N ASP A 206 7.33 -6.50 -15.76
CA ASP A 206 7.52 -6.85 -14.37
C ASP A 206 6.59 -8.01 -14.00
N VAL A 207 5.30 -7.88 -14.29
CA VAL A 207 4.29 -8.91 -14.02
C VAL A 207 4.66 -10.25 -14.64
N GLU A 208 4.99 -10.29 -15.94
CA GLU A 208 5.27 -11.56 -16.62
C GLU A 208 6.53 -12.25 -16.08
N PHE A 209 7.60 -11.50 -15.83
CA PHE A 209 8.77 -12.08 -15.16
C PHE A 209 8.42 -12.68 -13.80
N TRP A 210 7.63 -11.97 -12.98
CA TRP A 210 7.30 -12.46 -11.63
C TRP A 210 6.30 -13.61 -11.67
N ARG A 211 5.48 -13.72 -12.72
CA ARG A 211 4.66 -14.90 -12.99
C ARG A 211 5.54 -16.13 -13.20
N GLU A 212 6.54 -16.03 -14.08
CA GLU A 212 7.48 -17.11 -14.37
C GLU A 212 8.34 -17.46 -13.15
N ALA A 213 8.85 -16.46 -12.44
CA ALA A 213 9.71 -16.63 -11.28
C ALA A 213 9.02 -17.34 -10.10
N GLN A 214 7.68 -17.32 -10.04
CA GLN A 214 6.91 -18.07 -9.04
C GLN A 214 6.82 -19.57 -9.35
N THR A 215 6.93 -19.96 -10.62
CA THR A 215 6.82 -21.35 -11.06
C THR A 215 8.16 -22.05 -11.23
N GLN A 216 9.24 -21.30 -11.41
CA GLN A 216 10.58 -21.82 -11.60
C GLN A 216 11.20 -22.31 -10.29
N SER A 217 11.97 -23.39 -10.38
CA SER A 217 12.87 -23.80 -9.30
C SER A 217 13.99 -22.77 -9.11
N ASN A 218 14.64 -22.76 -7.94
CA ASN A 218 15.73 -21.83 -7.63
C ASN A 218 16.96 -21.98 -8.56
N GLU A 219 17.12 -23.14 -9.19
CA GLU A 219 18.16 -23.41 -10.20
C GLU A 219 17.78 -22.84 -11.57
N GLU A 220 16.55 -23.00 -12.01
CA GLU A 220 16.03 -22.43 -13.27
C GLU A 220 16.05 -20.90 -13.23
N LEU A 221 15.69 -20.32 -12.08
CA LEU A 221 15.77 -18.88 -11.84
C LEU A 221 17.22 -18.36 -11.88
N SER A 222 18.20 -19.19 -11.50
CA SER A 222 19.63 -18.88 -11.61
C SER A 222 20.06 -18.76 -13.07
N ALA A 223 19.67 -19.74 -13.89
CA ALA A 223 19.98 -19.79 -15.30
C ALA A 223 19.30 -18.64 -16.07
N ALA A 224 18.02 -18.36 -15.79
CA ALA A 224 17.25 -17.29 -16.43
C ALA A 224 17.77 -15.88 -16.10
N LEU A 225 18.26 -15.67 -14.86
CA LEU A 225 18.87 -14.40 -14.45
C LEU A 225 20.34 -14.24 -14.89
N GLY A 226 20.87 -15.17 -15.70
CA GLY A 226 22.21 -15.08 -16.28
C GLY A 226 23.33 -15.22 -15.26
N VAL A 227 23.07 -15.83 -14.09
CA VAL A 227 24.08 -16.05 -13.06
C VAL A 227 24.39 -17.54 -13.03
N ALA A 228 25.60 -17.91 -13.47
CA ALA A 228 26.13 -19.26 -13.33
C ALA A 228 25.92 -19.78 -11.90
N PRO A 229 25.59 -21.07 -11.71
CA PRO A 229 25.44 -21.62 -10.36
C PRO A 229 26.71 -21.33 -9.56
N PRO A 230 26.61 -20.97 -8.27
CA PRO A 230 27.78 -20.93 -7.41
C PRO A 230 28.39 -22.32 -7.50
N ARG A 231 29.63 -22.42 -8.00
CA ARG A 231 30.41 -23.63 -7.82
C ARG A 231 30.45 -23.88 -6.31
N ASP A 232 30.04 -25.07 -5.90
CA ASP A 232 30.18 -25.56 -4.53
C ASP A 232 31.59 -25.27 -4.04
N ALA A 233 31.68 -24.28 -3.15
CA ALA A 233 32.83 -24.09 -2.30
C ALA A 233 32.32 -24.35 -0.88
N PHE A 234 32.15 -25.63 -0.57
CA PHE A 234 32.37 -26.10 0.78
C PHE A 234 33.83 -25.80 1.13
N ALA A 235 34.04 -24.65 1.77
CA ALA A 235 35.21 -24.40 2.57
C ALA A 235 34.69 -23.77 3.86
N ASP A 236 34.61 -24.64 4.85
CA ASP A 236 34.53 -24.33 6.27
C ASP A 236 35.51 -23.21 6.61
N ASP A 237 35.02 -22.08 7.12
CA ASP A 237 35.85 -21.19 7.93
C ASP A 237 34.96 -20.39 8.89
N ASP A 238 34.83 -20.97 10.07
CA ASP A 238 34.37 -20.36 11.30
C ASP A 238 35.35 -19.23 11.68
N ALA A 239 35.14 -18.01 11.15
CA ALA A 239 35.97 -16.85 11.49
C ALA A 239 35.14 -15.58 11.70
N ALA A 240 35.15 -15.14 12.96
CA ALA A 240 34.50 -13.95 13.51
C ALA A 240 34.69 -12.65 12.69
N PRO A 241 33.76 -11.67 12.80
CA PRO A 241 33.81 -10.44 12.02
C PRO A 241 35.05 -9.58 12.32
N PRO A 242 35.67 -8.94 11.32
CA PRO A 242 36.88 -8.14 11.53
C PRO A 242 36.58 -6.88 12.34
N LYS A 243 37.25 -6.76 13.49
CA LYS A 243 37.23 -5.61 14.39
C LYS A 243 37.58 -4.32 13.65
N ARG A 244 36.64 -3.36 13.64
CA ARG A 244 36.88 -1.95 13.30
C ARG A 244 38.10 -1.43 14.07
N ARG A 245 39.16 -1.04 13.34
CA ARG A 245 40.31 -0.30 13.89
C ARG A 245 39.82 1.00 14.52
N ARG A 246 39.74 1.03 15.86
CA ARG A 246 39.58 2.25 16.66
C ARG A 246 40.77 3.17 16.40
N ARG A 247 40.52 4.32 15.77
CA ARG A 247 41.47 5.42 15.64
C ARG A 247 41.80 5.90 17.07
N ARG A 248 43.04 5.68 17.51
CA ARG A 248 43.58 6.17 18.78
C ARG A 248 43.50 7.71 18.80
N ARG A 249 42.62 8.26 19.65
CA ARG A 249 42.72 9.66 20.11
C ARG A 249 43.86 9.71 21.13
N ARG A 250 44.89 10.50 20.86
CA ARG A 250 45.88 10.90 21.87
C ARG A 250 45.20 11.84 22.87
N PRO A 251 45.41 11.69 24.19
CA PRO A 251 45.02 12.68 25.17
C PRO A 251 46.06 13.80 25.15
N ASP A 252 45.63 15.04 24.94
CA ASP A 252 46.47 16.21 25.22
C ASP A 252 46.00 16.80 26.55
N THR A 253 46.89 16.71 27.52
CA THR A 253 46.80 17.22 28.88
C THR A 253 46.97 18.73 28.86
N SER A 254 45.93 19.46 29.25
CA SER A 254 46.08 20.86 29.67
C SER A 254 46.86 20.95 30.98
N PRO A 255 47.77 21.94 31.13
CA PRO A 255 48.03 22.54 32.41
C PRO A 255 47.38 23.94 32.46
N ALA A 256 46.53 24.15 33.47
CA ALA A 256 46.19 25.48 33.92
C ALA A 256 47.38 26.11 34.66
N PRO A 257 47.54 27.43 34.64
CA PRO A 257 48.13 28.16 35.75
C PRO A 257 47.09 29.01 36.48
N ALA A 258 47.47 29.31 37.72
CA ALA A 258 46.71 29.89 38.80
C ALA A 258 46.51 31.41 38.73
N ALA A 259 45.53 31.87 39.50
CA ALA A 259 45.46 33.10 40.29
C ALA A 259 45.87 34.44 39.65
N GLU A 260 44.88 35.32 39.47
CA GLU A 260 44.64 36.49 40.36
C GLU A 260 43.17 36.89 40.31
#